data_AF-A0A1V9ZM05-F1
#
_entry.id   AF-A0A1V9ZM05-F1
#
_cell.length_a   1.000
_cell.length_b   1.000
_cell.length_c   1.000
_cell.angle_alpha   90.00
_cell.angle_beta   90.00
_cell.angle_gamma   90.00
#
_symmetry.space_group_name_H-M   'P 1'
#
loop_
_entity.id
_entity.type
_entity.pdbx_description
1 polymer ?
#
loop_
_entity_poly.entity_id
_entity_poly.type
_entity_poly.pdbx_seq_one_letter_code
_entity_poly.pdbx_strand_id
1 'polypeptide(L)' 'MSSSPQFSPSEEIVPKHETLASQLLQLYPSYDGRGTVVAIFDTGVDPGAPGLQLTSDGKRKIIDVVDATAM' A
#
# COMPACT_ATOMS: atom_id res chain seq x y z
N MET A 1 -20.02 7.69 -18.92
CA MET A 1 -20.62 7.48 -17.58
C MET A 1 -19.46 7.18 -16.65
N SER A 2 -18.96 8.20 -15.95
CA SER A 2 -17.81 8.05 -15.03
C SER A 2 -18.36 7.59 -13.69
N SER A 3 -18.25 6.30 -13.36
CA SER A 3 -18.53 5.81 -12.02
C SER A 3 -17.51 6.42 -11.06
N SER A 4 -17.96 7.31 -10.18
CA SER A 4 -17.16 7.74 -9.04
C SER A 4 -16.78 6.48 -8.23
N PRO A 5 -15.50 6.28 -7.87
CA PRO A 5 -15.11 5.13 -7.06
C PRO A 5 -15.83 5.24 -5.72
N GLN A 6 -16.72 4.27 -5.47
CA GLN A 6 -17.57 4.26 -4.29
C GLN A 6 -16.81 3.59 -3.15
N PHE A 7 -16.74 4.27 -2.00
CA PHE A 7 -16.09 3.77 -0.80
C PHE A 7 -16.69 2.41 -0.39
N SER A 8 -15.82 1.45 -0.14
CA SER A 8 -16.16 0.10 0.33
C SER A 8 -15.43 -0.15 1.65
N PRO A 9 -16.11 -0.07 2.80
CA PRO A 9 -15.49 -0.24 4.11
C PRO A 9 -14.78 -1.59 4.27
N SER A 10 -15.25 -2.62 3.55
CA SER A 10 -14.66 -3.97 3.56
C SER A 10 -13.35 -4.06 2.77
N GLU A 11 -13.08 -3.13 1.85
CA GLU A 11 -11.90 -3.15 0.97
C GLU A 11 -10.88 -2.07 1.36
N GLU A 12 -11.33 -0.98 1.99
CA GLU A 12 -10.47 0.09 2.51
C GLU A 12 -10.19 -0.09 4.01
N ILE A 13 -9.21 -0.95 4.32
CA ILE A 13 -8.73 -1.23 5.69
C ILE A 13 -7.94 -0.04 6.30
N VAL A 14 -7.68 0.99 5.50
CA VAL A 14 -6.96 2.21 5.88
C VAL A 14 -7.78 3.44 5.43
N PRO A 15 -7.70 4.59 6.13
CA PRO A 15 -8.59 5.74 5.91
C PRO A 15 -8.23 6.55 4.65
N LYS A 16 -8.28 5.93 3.46
CA LYS A 16 -7.88 6.56 2.18
C LYS A 16 -8.89 7.60 1.72
N HIS A 17 -10.15 7.44 2.09
CA HIS A 17 -11.21 8.41 1.82
C HIS A 17 -11.03 9.68 2.66
N GLU A 18 -10.85 9.54 3.98
CA GLU A 18 -10.71 10.66 4.92
C GLU A 18 -9.40 11.43 4.70
N THR A 19 -8.33 10.73 4.35
CA THR A 19 -7.03 11.34 4.03
C THR A 19 -6.92 11.86 2.61
N LEU A 20 -7.95 11.66 1.77
CA LEU A 20 -7.99 12.02 0.35
C LEU A 20 -6.91 11.33 -0.50
N ALA A 21 -6.27 10.27 -0.01
CA ALA A 21 -5.23 9.53 -0.74
C ALA A 21 -5.74 8.97 -2.07
N SER A 22 -6.98 8.46 -2.10
CA SER A 22 -7.60 7.96 -3.33
C SER A 22 -7.83 9.07 -4.37
N GLN A 23 -8.16 10.29 -3.92
CA GLN A 23 -8.35 11.44 -4.81
C GLN A 23 -7.01 11.97 -5.35
N LEU A 24 -5.98 11.97 -4.50
CA LEU A 24 -4.61 12.33 -4.92
C LEU A 24 -4.15 11.48 -6.09
N LEU A 25 -4.38 10.16 -6.03
CA LEU A 25 -4.00 9.23 -7.10
C LEU A 25 -4.85 9.39 -8.38
N GLN A 26 -6.09 9.85 -8.26
CA GLN A 26 -6.89 10.18 -9.46
C GLN A 26 -6.32 11.39 -10.20
N LEU A 27 -5.86 12.41 -9.46
CA LEU A 27 -5.27 13.63 -10.03
C LEU A 27 -3.84 13.41 -10.52
N TYR A 28 -3.06 12.59 -9.80
CA TYR A 28 -1.66 12.31 -10.09
C TYR A 28 -1.43 10.79 -10.08
N PRO A 29 -1.79 10.07 -11.16
CA PRO A 29 -1.72 8.60 -11.20
C PRO A 29 -0.32 8.01 -10.97
N SER A 30 0.74 8.80 -11.17
CA SER A 30 2.12 8.38 -10.93
C SER A 30 2.59 8.59 -9.48
N TYR A 31 1.77 9.17 -8.60
CA TYR A 31 2.13 9.45 -7.19
C TYR A 31 1.73 8.28 -6.28
N ASP A 32 1.86 7.06 -6.79
CA ASP A 32 1.47 5.79 -6.17
C ASP A 32 2.61 5.12 -5.36
N GLY A 33 3.71 5.84 -5.14
CA GLY A 33 4.87 5.37 -4.39
C GLY A 33 5.90 4.57 -5.20
N ARG A 34 5.71 4.40 -6.52
CA ARG A 34 6.70 3.72 -7.37
C ARG A 34 8.08 4.37 -7.26
N GLY A 35 9.13 3.54 -7.20
CA GLY A 35 10.52 4.02 -7.07
C GLY A 35 10.93 4.44 -5.65
N THR A 36 10.02 4.39 -4.67
CA THR A 36 10.31 4.67 -3.26
C THR A 36 10.36 3.38 -2.45
N VAL A 37 11.33 3.27 -1.55
CA VAL A 37 11.44 2.17 -0.59
C VAL A 37 11.17 2.69 0.82
N VAL A 38 10.36 1.96 1.58
CA VAL A 38 10.01 2.29 2.97
C VAL A 38 10.43 1.13 3.85
N ALA A 39 11.21 1.41 4.90
CA ALA A 39 11.49 0.46 5.97
C ALA A 39 10.42 0.58 7.06
N ILE A 40 9.94 -0.56 7.56
CA ILE A 40 8.94 -0.62 8.64
C ILE A 40 9.59 -1.29 9.84
N PHE A 41 9.64 -0.59 10.96
CA PHE A 41 10.07 -1.14 12.25
C PHE A 41 8.84 -1.45 13.09
N ASP A 42 8.49 -2.73 13.14
CA ASP A 42 7.34 -3.27 13.86
C ASP A 42 7.72 -4.65 14.41
N THR A 43 6.79 -5.30 15.08
CA THR A 43 6.89 -6.66 15.63
C THR A 43 7.00 -7.76 14.56
N GLY A 44 6.68 -7.46 13.31
CA GLY A 44 6.79 -8.39 12.18
C GLY A 44 5.86 -8.03 11.01
N VAL A 45 5.82 -8.89 10.00
CA VAL A 45 4.95 -8.78 8.83
C VAL A 45 4.61 -10.18 8.29
N ASP A 46 3.42 -10.36 7.70
CA ASP A 46 3.08 -11.55 6.91
C ASP A 46 3.28 -11.27 5.40
N PRO A 47 4.33 -11.81 4.77
CA PRO A 47 4.55 -11.63 3.32
C PRO A 47 3.51 -12.31 2.43
N GLY A 48 2.71 -13.23 2.97
CA GLY A 48 1.64 -13.94 2.26
C GLY A 48 0.35 -13.13 2.11
N ALA A 49 0.22 -12.00 2.80
CA ALA A 49 -0.99 -11.18 2.73
C ALA A 49 -1.28 -10.70 1.29
N PRO A 50 -2.52 -10.80 0.78
CA PRO A 50 -2.84 -10.46 -0.61
C PRO A 50 -2.44 -9.04 -1.04
N GLY A 51 -2.55 -8.05 -0.13
CA GLY A 51 -2.16 -6.66 -0.38
C GLY A 51 -0.64 -6.38 -0.39
N LEU A 52 0.18 -7.39 -0.12
CA LEU A 52 1.64 -7.30 -0.04
C LEU A 52 2.38 -8.05 -1.16
N GLN A 53 1.67 -8.56 -2.15
CA GLN A 53 2.28 -9.34 -3.23
C GLN A 53 3.04 -8.46 -4.23
N LEU A 54 2.33 -7.53 -4.87
CA LEU A 54 2.83 -6.73 -5.97
C LEU A 54 2.64 -5.23 -5.74
N THR A 55 3.56 -4.43 -6.29
CA THR A 55 3.42 -2.98 -6.46
C THR A 55 2.51 -2.66 -7.65
N SER A 56 2.13 -1.39 -7.80
CA SER A 56 1.34 -0.91 -8.94
C SER A 56 2.04 -1.07 -10.30
N ASP A 57 3.38 -1.16 -10.31
CA ASP A 57 4.20 -1.43 -11.49
C ASP A 57 4.63 -2.91 -11.62
N GLY A 58 3.95 -3.82 -10.90
CA GLY A 58 4.07 -5.27 -11.08
C GLY A 58 5.32 -5.91 -10.46
N LYS A 59 6.09 -5.17 -9.64
CA LYS A 59 7.26 -5.69 -8.93
C LYS A 59 6.84 -6.29 -7.59
N ARG A 60 7.69 -7.15 -7.02
CA ARG A 60 7.50 -7.65 -5.64
C ARG A 60 7.50 -6.48 -4.66
N LYS A 61 6.51 -6.41 -3.77
CA LYS A 61 6.35 -5.28 -2.84
C LYS A 61 7.27 -5.36 -1.62
N ILE A 62 7.52 -6.56 -1.11
CA ILE A 62 8.48 -6.80 -0.04
C ILE A 62 9.84 -7.10 -0.67
N ILE A 63 10.84 -6.30 -0.31
CA ILE A 63 12.23 -6.47 -0.73
C ILE A 63 12.94 -7.43 0.23
N ASP A 64 12.78 -7.22 1.53
CA ASP A 64 13.40 -8.03 2.59
C ASP A 64 12.59 -7.99 3.89
N VAL A 65 12.80 -8.97 4.75
CA VAL A 65 12.26 -9.05 6.11
C VAL A 65 13.40 -9.42 7.06
N VAL A 66 13.74 -8.50 7.96
CA VAL A 66 14.86 -8.66 8.88
C VAL A 66 14.32 -8.78 10.31
N ASP A 67 14.70 -9.85 11.00
CA ASP A 67 14.53 -9.93 12.46
C ASP A 67 15.70 -9.19 13.12
N ALA A 68 15.40 -8.02 13.67
CA ALA A 68 16.34 -7.18 14.38
C ALA A 68 16.27 -7.36 15.91
N THR A 69 15.59 -8.41 16.38
CA THR A 69 15.57 -8.75 17.81
C THR A 69 16.99 -9.15 18.21
N ALA A 70 17.66 -8.29 18.97
CA ALA A 70 18.96 -8.59 19.55
C ALA A 70 18.77 -9.62 20.67
N MET A 71 18.94 -10.89 20.33
CA MET A 71 19.13 -12.00 21.28
C MET A 71 20.62 -12.24 21.47
#